data_AF-A0A069D8W5-F1
#
_entry.id   AF-A0A069D8W5-F1
#
_cell.length_a   1.000
_cell.length_b   1.000
_cell.length_c   1.000
_cell.angle_alpha   90.00
_cell.angle_beta   90.00
_cell.angle_gamma   90.00
#
_symmetry.space_group_name_H-M   'P 1'
#
loop_
_entity.id
_entity.type
_entity.pdbx_description
1 polymer ?
#
loop_
_entity_poly.entity_id
_entity_poly.type
_entity_poly.pdbx_seq_one_letter_code
_entity_poly.pdbx_strand_id
1 'polypeptide(L)'
;MKHFRDDQLVFLLCTPRSGSSLTTVMLQNHEEVFAAQEMWYLLSLADLQLAPVRPYGGTGIIRQFYNGIISEDLFHRAARSFGVEIYEGLLNQNGARKIIDKSPRYYILLEFLDAVFPESQRIGLFRNPLSVAASYKKVNAYSGEPFSLIEDLKQPIPGMKIVDLTAGLFRYATYFKGESAYSYKLQYEELVRQPEQQLRKLCEFIGISYREGMEQYGNPVSEEKADLFYSMGAGDPFLLNHTQAHVQSIDAWKDQLSPDEMDAYCRVLGARIFHDLGYSEELEEAQRITGVRYELSPDEATMERIEQQFLKSSGYIWKPDYELSTSSILTGTQFAGAVDDLELEAVQVNQIRDHRQASIQIAQLETRVRLLENRLTKSYMEKNHVEKQLIQLRSKLNRIKSILPFGNRLSSWAQGYLSGREGKS
;
A
#
# COMPACT_ATOMS: atom_id res chain seq x y z
N MET A 1 26.21 -12.02 8.96
CA MET A 1 25.01 -11.31 8.45
C MET A 1 24.09 -11.09 9.64
N LYS A 2 23.52 -9.88 9.79
CA LYS A 2 22.53 -9.63 10.84
C LYS A 2 21.27 -10.39 10.45
N HIS A 3 20.75 -11.27 11.30
CA HIS A 3 19.47 -11.91 11.03
C HIS A 3 18.34 -10.87 11.03
N PHE A 4 17.41 -11.02 10.10
CA PHE A 4 16.15 -10.28 10.09
C PHE A 4 15.41 -10.44 11.41
N ARG A 5 14.93 -9.34 11.96
CA ARG A 5 14.07 -9.32 13.14
C ARG A 5 12.69 -8.82 12.74
N ASP A 6 11.64 -9.41 13.30
CA ASP A 6 10.26 -9.05 12.97
C ASP A 6 9.94 -7.60 13.26
N ASP A 7 10.58 -7.01 14.29
CA ASP A 7 10.46 -5.59 14.59
C ASP A 7 10.93 -4.70 13.43
N GLN A 8 11.73 -5.21 12.47
CA GLN A 8 12.12 -4.45 11.28
C GLN A 8 10.99 -4.34 10.25
N LEU A 9 9.96 -5.19 10.35
CA LEU A 9 8.79 -5.19 9.48
C LEU A 9 7.63 -4.46 10.13
N VAL A 10 7.06 -3.53 9.38
CA VAL A 10 5.85 -2.81 9.76
C VAL A 10 4.80 -3.02 8.68
N PHE A 11 3.67 -3.60 9.05
CA PHE A 11 2.50 -3.66 8.18
C PHE A 11 1.64 -2.42 8.36
N LEU A 12 1.39 -1.70 7.27
CA LEU A 12 0.39 -0.63 7.22
C LEU A 12 -0.92 -1.21 6.68
N LEU A 13 -1.86 -1.43 7.59
CA LEU A 13 -3.12 -2.13 7.38
C LEU A 13 -4.29 -1.15 7.37
N CYS A 14 -5.03 -1.12 6.28
CA CYS A 14 -6.19 -0.24 6.10
C CYS A 14 -7.05 -0.69 4.93
N THR A 15 -8.31 -0.31 4.86
CA THR A 15 -9.07 -0.44 3.61
C THR A 15 -8.50 0.50 2.54
N PRO A 16 -8.65 0.22 1.23
CA PRO A 16 -8.24 1.18 0.20
C PRO A 16 -8.96 2.52 0.39
N ARG A 17 -8.33 3.61 -0.07
CA ARG A 17 -8.82 5.00 0.03
C ARG A 17 -8.81 5.62 1.45
N SER A 18 -8.17 4.96 2.41
CA SER A 18 -7.96 5.47 3.78
C SER A 18 -6.71 6.33 3.96
N GLY A 19 -6.05 6.74 2.86
CA GLY A 19 -4.85 7.59 2.91
C GLY A 19 -3.52 6.86 3.05
N SER A 20 -3.49 5.55 2.84
CA SER A 20 -2.27 4.75 3.03
C SER A 20 -1.12 5.14 2.12
N SER A 21 -1.37 5.48 0.85
CA SER A 21 -0.32 5.99 -0.04
C SER A 21 0.34 7.27 0.48
N LEU A 22 -0.43 8.16 1.14
CA LEU A 22 0.09 9.37 1.77
C LEU A 22 0.97 9.02 2.98
N THR A 23 0.48 8.18 3.88
CA THR A 23 1.24 7.72 5.06
C THR A 23 2.54 7.03 4.64
N THR A 24 2.48 6.14 3.64
CA THR A 24 3.65 5.41 3.16
C THR A 24 4.68 6.34 2.52
N VAL A 25 4.27 7.32 1.70
CA VAL A 25 5.24 8.24 1.08
C VAL A 25 5.90 9.16 2.12
N MET A 26 5.18 9.57 3.16
CA MET A 26 5.75 10.33 4.27
C MET A 26 6.77 9.51 5.07
N LEU A 27 6.45 8.25 5.39
CA LEU A 27 7.38 7.34 6.07
C LEU A 27 8.60 7.00 5.20
N GLN A 28 8.40 6.81 3.90
CA GLN A 28 9.46 6.59 2.91
C GLN A 28 10.41 7.79 2.80
N ASN A 29 9.96 9.00 3.16
CA ASN A 29 10.78 10.21 3.19
C ASN A 29 11.73 10.27 4.40
N HIS A 30 12.31 9.13 4.75
CA HIS A 30 13.22 8.92 5.88
C HIS A 30 14.36 7.99 5.44
N GLU A 31 15.62 8.33 5.76
CA GLU A 31 16.79 7.54 5.35
C GLU A 31 16.77 6.08 5.85
N GLU A 32 16.31 5.87 7.09
CA GLU A 32 16.23 4.54 7.73
C GLU A 32 15.01 3.71 7.31
N VAL A 33 14.12 4.23 6.46
CA VAL A 33 12.90 3.54 6.04
C VAL A 33 13.00 3.11 4.58
N PHE A 34 12.45 1.95 4.30
CA PHE A 34 12.13 1.49 2.96
C PHE A 34 10.65 1.10 2.88
N ALA A 35 9.96 1.61 1.88
CA ALA A 35 8.59 1.29 1.59
C ALA A 35 8.42 1.30 0.07
N ALA A 36 7.71 0.30 -0.44
CA ALA A 36 7.21 0.31 -1.80
C ALA A 36 5.76 0.80 -1.83
N GLN A 37 5.21 1.06 -3.02
CA GLN A 37 3.81 1.44 -3.17
C GLN A 37 2.85 0.40 -2.60
N GLU A 38 2.86 -0.83 -3.12
CA GLU A 38 2.10 -1.98 -2.62
C GLU A 38 2.83 -3.28 -2.99
N MET A 39 3.04 -4.19 -2.03
CA MET A 39 3.86 -5.37 -2.28
C MET A 39 3.03 -6.60 -2.68
N TRP A 40 1.87 -6.83 -2.05
CA TRP A 40 0.91 -7.92 -2.31
C TRP A 40 1.46 -9.37 -2.32
N TYR A 41 2.77 -9.60 -2.29
CA TYR A 41 3.32 -10.95 -2.50
C TYR A 41 2.98 -11.91 -1.36
N LEU A 42 2.73 -11.42 -0.14
CA LEU A 42 2.25 -12.28 0.95
C LEU A 42 0.85 -12.83 0.68
N LEU A 43 -0.02 -12.09 -0.02
CA LEU A 43 -1.28 -12.64 -0.54
C LEU A 43 -0.99 -13.79 -1.51
N SER A 44 -0.05 -13.60 -2.44
CA SER A 44 0.32 -14.66 -3.39
C SER A 44 0.92 -15.88 -2.70
N LEU A 45 1.66 -15.71 -1.60
CA LEU A 45 2.13 -16.83 -0.80
C LEU A 45 0.96 -17.53 -0.12
N ALA A 46 0.06 -16.81 0.55
CA ALA A 46 -1.13 -17.39 1.19
C ALA A 46 -2.03 -18.13 0.17
N ASP A 47 -2.19 -17.58 -1.03
CA ASP A 47 -2.98 -18.16 -2.13
C ASP A 47 -2.47 -19.53 -2.60
N LEU A 48 -1.21 -19.89 -2.30
CA LEU A 48 -0.67 -21.20 -2.68
C LEU A 48 -1.49 -22.36 -2.11
N GLN A 49 -2.00 -22.23 -0.87
CA GLN A 49 -2.86 -23.23 -0.24
C GLN A 49 -4.25 -23.33 -0.86
N LEU A 50 -4.75 -22.24 -1.46
CA LEU A 50 -6.05 -22.23 -2.15
C LEU A 50 -6.03 -23.08 -3.42
N ALA A 51 -4.85 -23.21 -4.03
CA ALA A 51 -4.62 -23.97 -5.27
C ALA A 51 -5.62 -23.58 -6.37
N PRO A 52 -5.58 -22.33 -6.88
CA PRO A 52 -6.55 -21.87 -7.88
C PRO A 52 -6.53 -22.74 -9.14
N VAL A 53 -7.65 -22.77 -9.86
CA VAL A 53 -7.79 -23.56 -11.09
C VAL A 53 -6.79 -23.07 -12.14
N ARG A 54 -6.03 -23.99 -12.72
CA ARG A 54 -5.01 -23.68 -13.72
C ARG A 54 -5.40 -24.20 -15.11
N PRO A 55 -5.17 -23.41 -16.17
CA PRO A 55 -5.58 -23.78 -17.53
C PRO A 55 -4.83 -24.99 -18.09
N TYR A 56 -3.68 -25.35 -17.50
CA TYR A 56 -2.85 -26.49 -17.91
C TYR A 56 -3.01 -27.72 -16.99
N GLY A 57 -4.00 -27.73 -16.10
CA GLY A 57 -4.27 -28.86 -15.20
C GLY A 57 -3.40 -28.90 -13.94
N GLY A 58 -3.47 -30.01 -13.20
CA GLY A 58 -2.71 -30.22 -11.95
C GLY A 58 -3.26 -29.50 -10.71
N THR A 59 -4.46 -28.91 -10.78
CA THR A 59 -5.13 -28.27 -9.63
C THR A 59 -5.34 -29.27 -8.48
N GLY A 60 -5.88 -30.46 -8.77
CA GLY A 60 -6.12 -31.50 -7.77
C GLY A 60 -4.83 -32.01 -7.10
N ILE A 61 -3.74 -32.16 -7.88
CA ILE A 61 -2.43 -32.59 -7.37
C ILE A 61 -1.89 -31.56 -6.37
N ILE A 62 -1.95 -30.26 -6.70
CA ILE A 62 -1.48 -29.22 -5.78
C ILE A 62 -2.37 -29.08 -4.56
N ARG A 63 -3.69 -29.21 -4.71
CA ARG A 63 -4.60 -29.23 -3.57
C ARG A 63 -4.25 -30.37 -2.61
N GLN A 64 -4.00 -31.57 -3.11
CA GLN A 64 -3.55 -32.70 -2.29
C GLN A 64 -2.17 -32.47 -1.67
N PHE A 65 -1.26 -31.79 -2.37
CA PHE A 65 0.05 -31.46 -1.83
C PHE A 65 -0.04 -30.50 -0.64
N TYR A 66 -0.72 -29.37 -0.80
CA TYR A 66 -0.83 -28.38 0.28
C TYR A 66 -1.76 -28.80 1.41
N ASN A 67 -2.84 -29.54 1.12
CA ASN A 67 -3.86 -29.88 2.13
C ASN A 67 -3.76 -31.32 2.64
N GLY A 68 -2.89 -32.15 2.05
CA GLY A 68 -2.74 -33.57 2.41
C GLY A 68 -1.31 -34.01 2.73
N ILE A 69 -0.28 -33.29 2.25
CA ILE A 69 1.13 -33.66 2.47
C ILE A 69 1.83 -32.64 3.38
N ILE A 70 1.68 -31.35 3.10
CA ILE A 70 2.30 -30.29 3.89
C ILE A 70 1.43 -29.97 5.11
N SER A 71 2.06 -29.88 6.30
CA SER A 71 1.39 -29.34 7.49
C SER A 71 1.33 -27.82 7.44
N GLU A 72 0.32 -27.24 8.08
CA GLU A 72 0.15 -25.79 8.19
C GLU A 72 1.40 -25.10 8.79
N ASP A 73 2.00 -25.66 9.84
CA ASP A 73 3.26 -25.16 10.42
C ASP A 73 4.41 -25.13 9.40
N LEU A 74 4.58 -26.22 8.64
CA LEU A 74 5.64 -26.30 7.64
C LEU A 74 5.44 -25.26 6.54
N PHE A 75 4.19 -25.05 6.11
CA PHE A 75 3.84 -24.02 5.15
C PHE A 75 4.15 -22.61 5.68
N HIS A 76 3.71 -22.28 6.90
CA HIS A 76 4.00 -20.98 7.52
C HIS A 76 5.49 -20.73 7.69
N ARG A 77 6.27 -21.74 8.10
CA ARG A 77 7.74 -21.62 8.17
C ARG A 77 8.38 -21.41 6.81
N ALA A 78 7.91 -22.10 5.76
CA ALA A 78 8.39 -21.90 4.40
C ALA A 78 8.07 -20.50 3.86
N ALA A 79 6.83 -20.04 4.07
CA ALA A 79 6.40 -18.69 3.72
C ALA A 79 7.21 -17.62 4.46
N ARG A 80 7.47 -17.83 5.77
CA ARG A 80 8.32 -16.95 6.57
C ARG A 80 9.72 -16.87 6.01
N SER A 81 10.34 -18.01 5.67
CA SER A 81 11.68 -18.02 5.07
C SER A 81 11.74 -17.23 3.77
N PHE A 82 10.73 -17.37 2.90
CA PHE A 82 10.64 -16.57 1.68
C PHE A 82 10.49 -15.07 1.99
N GLY A 83 9.58 -14.71 2.91
CA GLY A 83 9.34 -13.31 3.27
C GLY A 83 10.56 -12.65 3.92
N VAL A 84 11.25 -13.36 4.82
CA VAL A 84 12.49 -12.90 5.45
C VAL A 84 13.56 -12.60 4.41
N GLU A 85 13.78 -13.50 3.45
CA GLU A 85 14.79 -13.29 2.40
C GLU A 85 14.48 -12.04 1.55
N ILE A 86 13.22 -11.87 1.15
CA ILE A 86 12.78 -10.69 0.39
C ILE A 86 12.97 -9.41 1.21
N TYR A 87 12.47 -9.37 2.44
CA TYR A 87 12.53 -8.17 3.26
C TYR A 87 13.97 -7.82 3.68
N GLU A 88 14.78 -8.80 4.07
CA GLU A 88 16.20 -8.60 4.37
C GLU A 88 16.96 -8.10 3.14
N GLY A 89 16.70 -8.69 1.96
CA GLY A 89 17.26 -8.24 0.69
C GLY A 89 16.93 -6.78 0.39
N LEU A 90 15.66 -6.38 0.54
CA LEU A 90 15.21 -5.00 0.31
C LEU A 90 15.82 -4.01 1.30
N LEU A 91 15.91 -4.37 2.59
CA LEU A 91 16.56 -3.54 3.61
C LEU A 91 18.04 -3.32 3.27
N ASN A 92 18.76 -4.39 2.95
CA ASN A 92 20.19 -4.34 2.64
C ASN A 92 20.47 -3.54 1.35
N GLN A 93 19.68 -3.73 0.29
CA GLN A 93 19.84 -3.01 -0.98
C GLN A 93 19.61 -1.50 -0.83
N ASN A 94 18.75 -1.08 0.10
CA ASN A 94 18.34 0.31 0.25
C ASN A 94 18.94 1.00 1.49
N GLY A 95 19.84 0.32 2.21
CA GLY A 95 20.47 0.83 3.43
C GLY A 95 19.45 1.19 4.53
N ALA A 96 18.27 0.55 4.53
CA ALA A 96 17.18 0.84 5.45
C ALA A 96 17.23 -0.07 6.68
N ARG A 97 16.61 0.39 7.77
CA ARG A 97 16.44 -0.38 9.00
C ARG A 97 15.03 -0.90 9.21
N LYS A 98 14.04 -0.19 8.68
CA LYS A 98 12.61 -0.53 8.75
C LYS A 98 12.04 -0.68 7.36
N ILE A 99 11.23 -1.71 7.17
CA ILE A 99 10.47 -1.94 5.95
C ILE A 99 8.97 -1.74 6.23
N ILE A 100 8.30 -0.93 5.42
CA ILE A 100 6.86 -0.75 5.48
C ILE A 100 6.23 -1.55 4.34
N ASP A 101 5.53 -2.63 4.67
CA ASP A 101 4.65 -3.31 3.73
C ASP A 101 3.23 -2.76 3.88
N LYS A 102 2.84 -1.94 2.91
CA LYS A 102 1.48 -1.42 2.81
C LYS A 102 0.76 -2.19 1.72
N SER A 103 -0.27 -2.94 2.10
CA SER A 103 -1.16 -3.61 1.14
C SER A 103 -2.59 -3.57 1.69
N PRO A 104 -3.50 -2.75 1.11
CA PRO A 104 -4.77 -2.44 1.77
C PRO A 104 -5.69 -3.66 2.02
N ARG A 105 -5.61 -4.69 1.18
CA ARG A 105 -6.46 -5.89 1.35
C ARG A 105 -5.83 -6.99 2.20
N TYR A 106 -4.82 -6.68 2.99
CA TYR A 106 -4.28 -7.64 3.95
C TYR A 106 -5.27 -8.05 5.05
N TYR A 107 -6.44 -7.38 5.18
CA TYR A 107 -7.57 -7.90 5.95
C TYR A 107 -7.96 -9.33 5.54
N ILE A 108 -7.68 -9.74 4.30
CA ILE A 108 -8.00 -11.08 3.80
C ILE A 108 -7.19 -12.18 4.51
N LEU A 109 -5.97 -11.88 4.99
CA LEU A 109 -5.01 -12.87 5.48
C LEU A 109 -4.40 -12.54 6.85
N LEU A 110 -5.14 -11.84 7.72
CA LEU A 110 -4.63 -11.40 9.03
C LEU A 110 -4.06 -12.55 9.87
N GLU A 111 -4.73 -13.70 9.87
CA GLU A 111 -4.28 -14.92 10.54
C GLU A 111 -2.92 -15.40 10.02
N PHE A 112 -2.72 -15.31 8.70
CA PHE A 112 -1.47 -15.69 8.06
C PHE A 112 -0.35 -14.70 8.42
N LEU A 113 -0.64 -13.39 8.48
CA LEU A 113 0.35 -12.41 8.92
C LEU A 113 0.82 -12.67 10.35
N ASP A 114 -0.10 -12.99 11.25
CA ASP A 114 0.21 -13.26 12.66
C ASP A 114 0.96 -14.58 12.84
N ALA A 115 0.66 -15.59 12.02
CA ALA A 115 1.39 -16.85 12.02
C ALA A 115 2.81 -16.73 11.45
N VAL A 116 2.99 -15.93 10.39
CA VAL A 116 4.26 -15.81 9.66
C VAL A 116 5.18 -14.76 10.28
N PHE A 117 4.64 -13.65 10.80
CA PHE A 117 5.39 -12.54 11.40
C PHE A 117 4.73 -12.07 12.72
N PRO A 118 4.78 -12.90 13.79
CA PRO A 118 4.06 -12.66 15.04
C PRO A 118 4.51 -11.41 15.80
N GLU A 119 5.78 -11.01 15.65
CA GLU A 119 6.36 -9.87 16.37
C GLU A 119 6.52 -8.62 15.47
N SER A 120 5.90 -8.63 14.29
CA SER A 120 5.91 -7.48 13.38
C SER A 120 4.96 -6.38 13.86
N GLN A 121 5.35 -5.13 13.63
CA GLN A 121 4.56 -3.98 14.06
C GLN A 121 3.40 -3.75 13.08
N ARG A 122 2.22 -3.37 13.59
CA ARG A 122 0.97 -3.20 12.84
C ARG A 122 0.46 -1.77 13.01
N ILE A 123 0.43 -1.01 11.94
CA ILE A 123 -0.24 0.30 11.90
C ILE A 123 -1.63 0.10 11.30
N GLY A 124 -2.68 0.30 12.10
CA GLY A 124 -4.06 0.33 11.63
C GLY A 124 -4.42 1.75 11.22
N LEU A 125 -4.58 2.01 9.92
CA LEU A 125 -4.95 3.32 9.41
C LEU A 125 -6.46 3.35 9.09
N PHE A 126 -7.17 4.20 9.83
CA PHE A 126 -8.62 4.38 9.70
C PHE A 126 -8.94 5.77 9.16
N ARG A 127 -10.05 5.86 8.44
CA ARG A 127 -10.61 7.08 7.85
C ARG A 127 -12.13 7.01 7.98
N ASN A 128 -12.81 8.15 8.08
CA ASN A 128 -14.27 8.20 8.13
C ASN A 128 -14.87 7.31 7.00
N PRO A 129 -15.72 6.32 7.32
CA PRO A 129 -16.32 5.43 6.32
C PRO A 129 -17.01 6.18 5.16
N LEU A 130 -17.69 7.30 5.44
CA LEU A 130 -18.34 8.12 4.41
C LEU A 130 -17.32 8.77 3.47
N SER A 131 -16.17 9.22 4.00
CA SER A 131 -15.05 9.75 3.21
C SER A 131 -14.37 8.69 2.34
N VAL A 132 -14.33 7.44 2.79
CA VAL A 132 -13.83 6.31 1.99
C VAL A 132 -14.79 6.02 0.82
N ALA A 133 -16.10 5.93 1.08
CA ALA A 133 -17.12 5.71 0.04
C ALA A 133 -17.12 6.84 -1.01
N ALA A 134 -17.09 8.10 -0.56
CA ALA A 134 -16.95 9.27 -1.43
C ALA A 134 -15.68 9.20 -2.29
N SER A 135 -14.55 8.80 -1.69
CA SER A 135 -13.31 8.66 -2.44
C SER A 135 -13.36 7.58 -3.51
N TYR A 136 -14.05 6.45 -3.28
CA TYR A 136 -14.27 5.45 -4.35
C TYR A 136 -15.04 6.06 -5.50
N LYS A 137 -16.17 6.73 -5.23
CA LYS A 137 -16.98 7.40 -6.24
C LYS A 137 -16.17 8.40 -7.07
N LYS A 138 -15.36 9.25 -6.42
CA LYS A 138 -14.47 10.21 -7.10
C LYS A 138 -13.44 9.54 -8.00
N VAL A 139 -12.73 8.52 -7.50
CA VAL A 139 -11.71 7.81 -8.29
C VAL A 139 -12.35 7.07 -9.46
N ASN A 140 -13.48 6.43 -9.23
CA ASN A 140 -14.19 5.68 -10.26
C ASN A 140 -14.69 6.57 -11.39
N ALA A 141 -15.23 7.75 -11.06
CA ALA A 141 -15.58 8.75 -12.05
C ALA A 141 -14.35 9.23 -12.84
N TYR A 142 -13.20 9.43 -12.18
CA TYR A 142 -11.95 9.82 -12.83
C TYR A 142 -11.41 8.74 -13.78
N SER A 143 -11.48 7.47 -13.38
CA SER A 143 -10.98 6.33 -14.16
C SER A 143 -11.96 5.83 -15.24
N GLY A 144 -13.16 6.41 -15.33
CA GLY A 144 -14.22 5.94 -16.24
C GLY A 144 -14.80 4.57 -15.86
N GLU A 145 -14.56 4.10 -14.64
CA GLU A 145 -15.09 2.82 -14.16
C GLU A 145 -16.45 3.01 -13.49
N PRO A 146 -17.49 2.22 -13.84
CA PRO A 146 -18.78 2.32 -13.18
C PRO A 146 -18.66 1.93 -11.70
N PHE A 147 -19.28 2.75 -10.85
CA PHE A 147 -19.48 2.50 -9.43
C PHE A 147 -20.72 3.27 -8.97
N SER A 148 -21.65 2.56 -8.35
CA SER A 148 -22.87 3.13 -7.76
C SER A 148 -23.02 2.53 -6.38
N LEU A 149 -22.80 3.33 -5.34
CA LEU A 149 -22.78 2.82 -3.96
C LEU A 149 -24.07 2.04 -3.63
N ILE A 150 -25.23 2.59 -3.97
CA ILE A 150 -26.54 1.98 -3.69
C ILE A 150 -26.73 0.68 -4.48
N GLU A 151 -26.46 0.69 -5.79
CA GLU A 151 -26.71 -0.47 -6.64
C GLU A 151 -25.69 -1.59 -6.39
N ASP A 152 -24.44 -1.23 -6.10
CA ASP A 152 -23.37 -2.19 -5.79
C ASP A 152 -23.60 -2.86 -4.43
N LEU A 153 -24.11 -2.13 -3.41
CA LEU A 153 -24.49 -2.72 -2.11
C LEU A 153 -25.59 -3.80 -2.25
N LYS A 154 -26.49 -3.64 -3.22
CA LYS A 154 -27.61 -4.55 -3.49
C LYS A 154 -27.23 -5.76 -4.34
N GLN A 155 -26.06 -5.76 -4.99
CA GLN A 155 -25.68 -6.87 -5.86
C GLN A 155 -25.60 -8.19 -5.08
N PRO A 156 -26.15 -9.31 -5.60
CA PRO A 156 -26.07 -10.60 -4.94
C PRO A 156 -24.63 -11.05 -4.69
N ILE A 157 -23.74 -10.79 -5.66
CA ILE A 157 -22.31 -11.05 -5.58
C ILE A 157 -21.61 -9.69 -5.40
N PRO A 158 -21.06 -9.39 -4.22
CA PRO A 158 -20.45 -8.09 -3.98
C PRO A 158 -19.14 -7.94 -4.76
N GLY A 159 -18.96 -6.79 -5.41
CA GLY A 159 -17.66 -6.41 -5.91
C GLY A 159 -16.69 -6.09 -4.78
N MET A 160 -15.38 -6.22 -5.02
CA MET A 160 -14.37 -5.94 -3.99
C MET A 160 -14.46 -4.55 -3.36
N LYS A 161 -14.96 -3.54 -4.07
CA LYS A 161 -15.17 -2.18 -3.52
C LYS A 161 -16.20 -2.20 -2.38
N ILE A 162 -17.24 -3.01 -2.51
CA ILE A 162 -18.24 -3.20 -1.45
C ILE A 162 -17.65 -3.99 -0.30
N VAL A 163 -16.91 -5.08 -0.57
CA VAL A 163 -16.19 -5.83 0.46
C VAL A 163 -15.24 -4.90 1.24
N ASP A 164 -14.48 -4.05 0.56
CA ASP A 164 -13.59 -3.05 1.17
C ASP A 164 -14.36 -2.07 2.08
N LEU A 165 -15.53 -1.60 1.63
CA LEU A 165 -16.38 -0.65 2.35
C LEU A 165 -17.17 -1.27 3.52
N THR A 166 -17.32 -2.60 3.55
CA THR A 166 -18.12 -3.30 4.57
C THR A 166 -17.28 -4.34 5.32
N ALA A 167 -17.27 -5.60 4.88
CA ALA A 167 -16.65 -6.72 5.59
C ALA A 167 -15.16 -6.47 5.88
N GLY A 168 -14.41 -5.88 4.95
CA GLY A 168 -13.00 -5.53 5.14
C GLY A 168 -12.79 -4.43 6.20
N LEU A 169 -13.66 -3.41 6.24
CA LEU A 169 -13.64 -2.38 7.28
C LEU A 169 -13.90 -2.99 8.66
N PHE A 170 -14.97 -3.78 8.77
CA PHE A 170 -15.33 -4.47 10.02
C PHE A 170 -14.21 -5.40 10.47
N ARG A 171 -13.62 -6.15 9.55
CA ARG A 171 -12.53 -7.06 9.83
C ARG A 171 -11.32 -6.34 10.41
N TYR A 172 -10.92 -5.19 9.86
CA TYR A 172 -9.85 -4.39 10.48
C TYR A 172 -10.25 -3.77 11.81
N ALA A 173 -11.50 -3.29 11.96
CA ALA A 173 -11.96 -2.70 13.21
C ALA A 173 -11.92 -3.74 14.35
N THR A 174 -12.40 -4.96 14.09
CA THR A 174 -12.26 -6.12 14.99
C THR A 174 -10.81 -6.45 15.25
N TYR A 175 -9.99 -6.55 14.20
CA TYR A 175 -8.58 -6.92 14.33
C TYR A 175 -7.78 -6.00 15.25
N PHE A 176 -8.06 -4.70 15.18
CA PHE A 176 -7.42 -3.71 16.04
C PHE A 176 -8.22 -3.41 17.32
N LYS A 177 -9.28 -4.13 17.65
CA LYS A 177 -10.14 -3.82 18.80
C LYS A 177 -9.37 -3.88 20.12
N GLY A 178 -8.60 -4.95 20.35
CA GLY A 178 -7.74 -5.14 21.51
C GLY A 178 -6.50 -4.25 21.54
N GLU A 179 -5.93 -4.09 22.74
CA GLU A 179 -4.64 -3.43 22.93
C GLU A 179 -3.49 -4.41 22.68
N SER A 180 -2.45 -3.97 21.96
CA SER A 180 -1.24 -4.75 21.71
C SER A 180 -0.03 -3.83 21.65
N ALA A 181 1.10 -4.27 22.19
CA ALA A 181 2.37 -3.55 22.08
C ALA A 181 2.88 -3.45 20.64
N TYR A 182 2.38 -4.31 19.75
CA TYR A 182 2.73 -4.32 18.33
C TYR A 182 1.69 -3.59 17.47
N SER A 183 0.67 -2.93 18.04
CA SER A 183 -0.30 -2.17 17.26
C SER A 183 -0.27 -0.67 17.53
N TYR A 184 -0.54 0.10 16.48
CA TYR A 184 -0.76 1.54 16.55
C TYR A 184 -1.94 1.92 15.65
N LYS A 185 -2.96 2.57 16.21
CA LYS A 185 -4.10 3.10 15.44
C LYS A 185 -3.80 4.53 15.01
N LEU A 186 -3.83 4.78 13.71
CA LEU A 186 -3.70 6.10 13.11
C LEU A 186 -5.03 6.52 12.48
N GLN A 187 -5.48 7.74 12.78
CA GLN A 187 -6.60 8.36 12.08
C GLN A 187 -6.06 9.23 10.94
N TYR A 188 -6.62 9.07 9.74
CA TYR A 188 -6.23 9.84 8.56
C TYR A 188 -6.40 11.35 8.78
N GLU A 189 -7.49 11.75 9.40
CA GLU A 189 -7.87 13.13 9.65
C GLU A 189 -6.84 13.82 10.57
N GLU A 190 -6.38 13.11 11.59
CA GLU A 190 -5.32 13.60 12.48
C GLU A 190 -3.97 13.68 11.77
N LEU A 191 -3.65 12.70 10.91
CA LEU A 191 -2.44 12.73 10.09
C LEU A 191 -2.40 13.97 9.19
N VAL A 192 -3.51 14.32 8.53
CA VAL A 192 -3.50 15.46 7.60
C VAL A 192 -3.65 16.81 8.29
N ARG A 193 -4.26 16.87 9.49
CA ARG A 193 -4.34 18.10 10.30
C ARG A 193 -3.02 18.43 11.00
N GLN A 194 -2.34 17.41 11.53
CA GLN A 194 -1.13 17.56 12.33
C GLN A 194 -0.04 16.56 11.89
N PRO A 195 0.44 16.65 10.63
CA PRO A 195 1.31 15.63 10.04
C PRO A 195 2.61 15.43 10.82
N GLU A 196 3.32 16.50 11.17
CA GLU A 196 4.55 16.40 11.98
C GLU A 196 4.30 15.67 13.30
N GLN A 197 3.26 16.05 14.05
CA GLN A 197 2.97 15.47 15.35
C GLN A 197 2.65 13.97 15.24
N GLN A 198 1.83 13.58 14.25
CA GLN A 198 1.47 12.18 14.04
C GLN A 198 2.65 11.37 13.52
N LEU A 199 3.51 11.94 12.68
CA LEU A 199 4.72 11.28 12.20
C LEU A 199 5.75 11.08 13.33
N ARG A 200 5.89 12.03 14.26
CA ARG A 200 6.71 11.83 15.47
C ARG A 200 6.25 10.62 16.27
N LYS A 201 4.95 10.49 16.51
CA LYS A 201 4.36 9.33 17.22
C LYS A 201 4.56 8.02 16.45
N LEU A 202 4.39 8.05 15.12
CA LEU A 202 4.64 6.89 14.28
C LEU A 202 6.12 6.48 14.29
N CYS A 203 7.05 7.42 14.19
CA CYS A 203 8.49 7.17 14.27
C CYS A 203 8.87 6.54 15.61
N GLU A 204 8.34 7.09 16.72
CA GLU A 204 8.52 6.52 18.05
C GLU A 204 8.01 5.08 18.13
N PHE A 205 6.77 4.84 17.67
CA PHE A 205 6.19 3.51 17.63
C PHE A 205 7.05 2.53 16.83
N ILE A 206 7.48 2.90 15.62
CA ILE A 206 8.31 2.02 14.77
C ILE A 206 9.79 2.04 15.15
N GLY A 207 10.20 2.72 16.23
CA GLY A 207 11.56 2.68 16.75
C GLY A 207 12.63 3.36 15.88
N ILE A 208 12.28 4.47 15.23
CA ILE A 208 13.21 5.37 14.51
C ILE A 208 13.08 6.80 15.06
N SER A 209 14.10 7.64 14.81
CA SER A 209 14.00 9.06 15.14
C SER A 209 13.12 9.77 14.12
N TYR A 210 12.39 10.81 14.53
CA TYR A 210 11.71 11.67 13.56
C TYR A 210 12.73 12.51 12.79
N ARG A 211 12.54 12.60 11.46
CA ARG A 211 13.31 13.49 10.58
C ARG A 211 12.48 14.72 10.24
N GLU A 212 13.06 15.89 10.50
CA GLU A 212 12.44 17.17 10.15
C GLU A 212 12.11 17.25 8.65
N GLY A 213 10.88 17.64 8.33
CA GLY A 213 10.43 17.77 6.95
C GLY A 213 10.00 16.47 6.26
N MET A 214 9.92 15.33 6.96
CA MET A 214 9.50 14.07 6.33
C MET A 214 8.05 14.12 5.79
N GLU A 215 7.19 14.98 6.35
CA GLU A 215 5.86 15.28 5.84
C GLU A 215 5.85 16.01 4.48
N GLN A 216 6.96 16.66 4.11
CA GLN A 216 7.13 17.36 2.83
C GLN A 216 7.64 16.39 1.76
N TYR A 217 6.84 15.37 1.47
CA TYR A 217 7.21 14.27 0.57
C TYR A 217 7.42 14.69 -0.89
N GLY A 218 7.04 15.91 -1.28
CA GLY A 218 7.43 16.50 -2.57
C GLY A 218 8.94 16.79 -2.71
N ASN A 219 9.67 16.81 -1.60
CA ASN A 219 11.13 16.97 -1.54
C ASN A 219 11.74 15.68 -0.99
N PRO A 220 11.90 14.62 -1.82
CA PRO A 220 12.32 13.32 -1.33
C PRO A 220 13.77 13.33 -0.83
N VAL A 221 14.04 12.59 0.25
CA VAL A 221 15.41 12.45 0.79
C VAL A 221 16.35 11.67 -0.14
N SER A 222 15.80 10.79 -0.97
CA SER A 222 16.51 10.07 -2.02
C SER A 222 15.62 9.98 -3.25
N GLU A 223 16.18 10.42 -4.37
CA GLU A 223 15.48 10.38 -5.65
C GLU A 223 15.25 8.93 -6.10
N GLU A 224 16.22 8.05 -5.85
CA GLU A 224 16.14 6.63 -6.18
C GLU A 224 15.01 5.94 -5.41
N LYS A 225 14.90 6.22 -4.11
CA LYS A 225 13.83 5.68 -3.24
C LYS A 225 12.45 6.19 -3.65
N ALA A 226 12.34 7.48 -3.98
CA ALA A 226 11.10 8.05 -4.49
C ALA A 226 10.72 7.43 -5.85
N ASP A 227 11.70 7.28 -6.74
CA ASP A 227 11.49 6.69 -8.05
C ASP A 227 11.06 5.23 -7.98
N LEU A 228 11.66 4.45 -7.08
CA LEU A 228 11.26 3.08 -6.86
C LEU A 228 9.84 3.00 -6.29
N PHE A 229 9.51 3.84 -5.30
CA PHE A 229 8.17 3.92 -4.74
C PHE A 229 7.11 4.12 -5.83
N TYR A 230 7.33 5.05 -6.77
CA TYR A 230 6.37 5.35 -7.83
C TYR A 230 6.36 4.35 -9.00
N SER A 231 7.38 3.50 -9.12
CA SER A 231 7.60 2.65 -10.30
C SER A 231 6.51 1.61 -10.59
N MET A 232 5.71 1.24 -9.59
CA MET A 232 4.70 0.18 -9.71
C MET A 232 3.34 0.66 -10.24
N GLY A 233 3.11 1.98 -10.34
CA GLY A 233 1.86 2.54 -10.87
C GLY A 233 0.61 2.19 -10.06
N ALA A 234 0.78 1.88 -8.78
CA ALA A 234 -0.30 1.52 -7.84
C ALA A 234 -0.53 2.65 -6.80
N GLY A 235 -1.69 2.63 -6.13
CA GLY A 235 -2.01 3.59 -5.08
C GLY A 235 -2.87 4.78 -5.54
N ASP A 236 -2.80 5.90 -4.82
CA ASP A 236 -3.68 7.04 -5.05
C ASP A 236 -3.24 7.89 -6.27
N PRO A 237 -4.04 7.97 -7.36
CA PRO A 237 -3.70 8.76 -8.54
C PRO A 237 -3.60 10.27 -8.26
N PHE A 238 -4.18 10.74 -7.15
CA PHE A 238 -4.16 12.16 -6.78
C PHE A 238 -2.96 12.54 -5.89
N LEU A 239 -2.17 11.59 -5.39
CA LEU A 239 -1.09 11.86 -4.44
C LEU A 239 -0.04 12.83 -5.00
N LEU A 240 0.31 12.66 -6.27
CA LEU A 240 1.32 13.46 -6.97
C LEU A 240 0.87 14.90 -7.28
N ASN A 241 -0.41 15.22 -7.07
CA ASN A 241 -0.91 16.58 -7.26
C ASN A 241 -0.54 17.50 -6.08
N HIS A 242 0.00 16.93 -5.01
CA HIS A 242 0.34 17.64 -3.78
C HIS A 242 1.77 17.29 -3.36
N THR A 243 2.47 18.24 -2.77
CA THR A 243 3.83 18.05 -2.22
C THR A 243 3.84 17.83 -0.71
N GLN A 244 2.67 17.96 -0.06
CA GLN A 244 2.45 17.84 1.38
C GLN A 244 0.98 17.47 1.66
N ALA A 245 0.69 17.03 2.87
CA ALA A 245 -0.69 16.75 3.29
C ALA A 245 -1.59 17.98 3.21
N HIS A 246 -2.88 17.74 2.96
CA HIS A 246 -3.90 18.77 2.92
C HIS A 246 -5.20 18.26 3.55
N VAL A 247 -6.02 19.18 4.06
CA VAL A 247 -7.29 18.85 4.76
C VAL A 247 -8.51 18.84 3.84
N GLN A 248 -8.36 19.22 2.56
CA GLN A 248 -9.48 19.36 1.60
C GLN A 248 -10.30 18.09 1.37
N SER A 249 -9.76 16.91 1.71
CA SER A 249 -10.40 15.60 1.53
C SER A 249 -11.18 15.13 2.76
N ILE A 250 -11.10 15.81 3.91
CA ILE A 250 -11.73 15.38 5.16
C ILE A 250 -13.25 15.40 5.02
N ASP A 251 -13.82 16.56 4.68
CA ASP A 251 -15.27 16.77 4.59
C ASP A 251 -15.86 16.59 3.19
N ALA A 252 -15.04 16.14 2.23
CA ALA A 252 -15.43 16.04 0.83
C ALA A 252 -16.61 15.07 0.58
N TRP A 253 -16.91 14.20 1.54
CA TRP A 253 -18.06 13.28 1.48
C TRP A 253 -19.40 14.00 1.51
N LYS A 254 -19.49 15.18 2.14
CA LYS A 254 -20.73 15.96 2.25
C LYS A 254 -21.25 16.41 0.89
N ASP A 255 -20.33 16.69 -0.04
CA ASP A 255 -20.67 17.16 -1.39
C ASP A 255 -20.65 16.03 -2.44
N GLN A 256 -19.92 14.93 -2.18
CA GLN A 256 -19.74 13.85 -3.14
C GLN A 256 -20.80 12.74 -3.05
N LEU A 257 -21.36 12.53 -1.86
CA LEU A 257 -22.44 11.58 -1.65
C LEU A 257 -23.78 12.32 -1.66
N SER A 258 -24.81 11.71 -2.27
CA SER A 258 -26.18 12.17 -2.09
C SER A 258 -26.72 11.75 -0.72
N PRO A 259 -27.76 12.42 -0.19
CA PRO A 259 -28.43 11.98 1.03
C PRO A 259 -28.89 10.52 0.98
N ASP A 260 -29.36 10.04 -0.18
CA ASP A 260 -29.77 8.64 -0.37
C ASP A 260 -28.58 7.66 -0.29
N GLU A 261 -27.42 8.05 -0.82
CA GLU A 261 -26.19 7.24 -0.72
C GLU A 261 -25.68 7.18 0.72
N MET A 262 -25.71 8.30 1.45
CA MET A 262 -25.38 8.36 2.87
C MET A 262 -26.34 7.47 3.67
N ASP A 263 -27.65 7.58 3.43
CA ASP A 263 -28.66 6.81 4.13
C ASP A 263 -28.50 5.31 3.89
N ALA A 264 -28.39 4.89 2.63
CA ALA A 264 -28.22 3.48 2.28
C ALA A 264 -26.97 2.88 2.94
N TYR A 265 -25.85 3.59 2.93
CA TYR A 265 -24.59 3.07 3.45
C TYR A 265 -24.55 3.07 4.98
N CYS A 266 -25.02 4.13 5.64
CA CYS A 266 -25.12 4.18 7.11
C CYS A 266 -26.08 3.11 7.66
N ARG A 267 -27.17 2.78 6.96
CA ARG A 267 -28.06 1.65 7.34
C ARG A 267 -27.34 0.30 7.31
N VAL A 268 -26.51 0.07 6.30
CA VAL A 268 -25.75 -1.19 6.19
C VAL A 268 -24.71 -1.30 7.29
N LEU A 269 -23.96 -0.22 7.56
CA LEU A 269 -22.89 -0.21 8.55
C LEU A 269 -23.40 -0.19 10.01
N GLY A 270 -24.54 0.44 10.27
CA GLY A 270 -24.97 0.74 11.63
C GLY A 270 -24.09 1.81 12.30
N ALA A 271 -24.57 2.36 13.42
CA ALA A 271 -23.91 3.45 14.12
C ALA A 271 -22.68 3.02 14.94
N ARG A 272 -22.63 1.76 15.42
CA ARG A 272 -21.57 1.27 16.31
C ARG A 272 -20.18 1.40 15.70
N ILE A 273 -20.01 1.02 14.42
CA ILE A 273 -18.70 1.07 13.78
C ILE A 273 -18.15 2.50 13.68
N PHE A 274 -19.01 3.50 13.53
CA PHE A 274 -18.60 4.90 13.57
C PHE A 274 -18.15 5.30 14.97
N HIS A 275 -18.92 4.94 16.01
CA HIS A 275 -18.54 5.24 17.39
C HIS A 275 -17.22 4.57 17.80
N ASP A 276 -17.06 3.28 17.49
CA ASP A 276 -15.87 2.49 17.86
C ASP A 276 -14.61 3.00 17.15
N LEU A 277 -14.75 3.54 15.93
CA LEU A 277 -13.64 4.12 15.17
C LEU A 277 -13.42 5.62 15.45
N GLY A 278 -14.26 6.26 16.28
CA GLY A 278 -14.13 7.66 16.67
C GLY A 278 -14.79 8.69 15.72
N TYR A 279 -15.70 8.25 14.86
CA TYR A 279 -16.41 9.07 13.86
C TYR A 279 -17.86 9.40 14.26
N SER A 280 -18.09 9.66 15.55
CA SER A 280 -19.44 9.97 16.06
C SER A 280 -19.96 11.29 15.51
N GLU A 281 -19.10 12.30 15.38
CA GLU A 281 -19.49 13.63 14.88
C GLU A 281 -19.87 13.58 13.39
N GLU A 282 -19.15 12.81 12.59
CA GLU A 282 -19.45 12.62 11.17
C GLU A 282 -20.75 11.82 10.96
N LEU A 283 -21.01 10.84 11.82
CA LEU A 283 -22.30 10.14 11.83
C LEU A 283 -23.45 11.09 12.18
N GLU A 284 -23.30 11.91 13.23
CA GLU A 284 -24.31 12.90 13.62
C GLU A 284 -24.61 13.89 12.49
N GLU A 285 -23.58 14.34 11.76
CA GLU A 285 -23.75 15.19 10.59
C GLU A 285 -24.50 14.47 9.47
N ALA A 286 -24.16 13.21 9.18
CA ALA A 286 -24.90 12.42 8.20
C ALA A 286 -26.38 12.28 8.59
N GLN A 287 -26.67 12.04 9.88
CA GLN A 287 -28.04 11.98 10.40
C GLN A 287 -28.79 13.32 10.25
N ARG A 288 -28.10 14.46 10.37
CA ARG A 288 -28.69 15.78 10.09
C ARG A 288 -29.02 15.96 8.62
N ILE A 289 -28.14 15.52 7.72
CA ILE A 289 -28.31 15.65 6.26
C ILE A 289 -29.44 14.75 5.76
N THR A 290 -29.49 13.49 6.23
CA THR A 290 -30.48 12.51 5.78
C THR A 290 -31.81 12.60 6.52
N GLY A 291 -31.82 13.20 7.72
CA GLY A 291 -32.97 13.21 8.62
C GLY A 291 -33.26 11.86 9.27
N VAL A 292 -32.35 10.89 9.17
CA VAL A 292 -32.52 9.52 9.67
C VAL A 292 -31.63 9.28 10.88
N ARG A 293 -32.14 8.54 11.88
CA ARG A 293 -31.30 7.96 12.94
C ARG A 293 -31.06 6.48 12.66
N TYR A 294 -29.80 6.08 12.72
CA TYR A 294 -29.37 4.71 12.41
C TYR A 294 -29.37 3.83 13.65
N GLU A 295 -29.65 2.55 13.47
CA GLU A 295 -29.52 1.55 14.53
C GLU A 295 -28.05 1.35 14.91
N LEU A 296 -27.79 0.90 16.14
CA LEU A 296 -26.41 0.62 16.60
C LEU A 296 -25.79 -0.55 15.83
N SER A 297 -26.55 -1.61 15.61
CA SER A 297 -26.09 -2.80 14.89
C SER A 297 -26.08 -2.56 13.38
N PRO A 298 -25.16 -3.20 12.64
CA PRO A 298 -25.22 -3.22 11.18
C PRO A 298 -26.45 -3.98 10.68
N ASP A 299 -26.76 -3.84 9.39
CA ASP A 299 -27.67 -4.75 8.70
C ASP A 299 -27.02 -6.14 8.61
N GLU A 300 -27.33 -6.99 9.59
CA GLU A 300 -26.75 -8.33 9.74
C GLU A 300 -26.94 -9.18 8.48
N ALA A 301 -28.13 -9.13 7.86
CA ALA A 301 -28.42 -9.91 6.65
C ALA A 301 -27.57 -9.46 5.46
N THR A 302 -27.40 -8.14 5.27
CA THR A 302 -26.53 -7.62 4.20
C THR A 302 -25.06 -7.93 4.48
N MET A 303 -24.60 -7.75 5.71
CA MET A 303 -23.21 -8.01 6.11
C MET A 303 -22.85 -9.49 5.96
N GLU A 304 -23.68 -10.39 6.49
CA GLU A 304 -23.49 -11.84 6.38
C GLU A 304 -23.48 -12.28 4.91
N ARG A 305 -24.40 -11.77 4.09
CA ARG A 305 -24.40 -12.05 2.65
C ARG A 305 -23.10 -11.62 1.98
N ILE A 306 -22.62 -10.40 2.27
CA ILE A 306 -21.39 -9.89 1.64
C ILE A 306 -20.18 -10.75 2.03
N GLU A 307 -20.05 -11.05 3.33
CA GLU A 307 -18.95 -11.87 3.84
C GLU A 307 -19.00 -13.30 3.29
N GLN A 308 -20.14 -13.97 3.37
CA GLN A 308 -20.28 -15.35 2.89
C GLN A 308 -20.01 -15.48 1.39
N GLN A 309 -20.49 -14.54 0.58
CA GLN A 309 -20.23 -14.55 -0.86
C GLN A 309 -18.75 -14.27 -1.17
N PHE A 310 -18.10 -13.38 -0.42
CA PHE A 310 -16.67 -13.15 -0.54
C PHE A 310 -15.85 -14.39 -0.15
N LEU A 311 -16.12 -14.99 1.01
CA LEU A 311 -15.41 -16.20 1.47
C LEU A 311 -15.61 -17.37 0.51
N LYS A 312 -16.84 -17.61 0.05
CA LYS A 312 -17.15 -18.65 -0.93
C LYS A 312 -16.40 -18.46 -2.24
N SER A 313 -16.33 -17.23 -2.76
CA SER A 313 -15.69 -16.95 -4.05
C SER A 313 -14.16 -16.89 -3.97
N SER A 314 -13.62 -16.47 -2.83
CA SER A 314 -12.18 -16.35 -2.62
C SER A 314 -11.53 -17.64 -2.14
N GLY A 315 -12.28 -18.52 -1.47
CA GLY A 315 -11.77 -19.75 -0.86
C GLY A 315 -11.05 -19.53 0.48
N TYR A 316 -10.97 -18.28 0.96
CA TYR A 316 -10.42 -17.98 2.27
C TYR A 316 -11.37 -18.43 3.38
N ILE A 317 -10.78 -18.78 4.52
CA ILE A 317 -11.50 -19.07 5.77
C ILE A 317 -11.05 -18.05 6.79
N TRP A 318 -12.01 -17.30 7.32
CA TRP A 318 -11.77 -16.30 8.34
C TRP A 318 -12.15 -16.86 9.71
N LYS A 319 -11.29 -16.64 10.71
CA LYS A 319 -11.67 -16.86 12.10
C LYS A 319 -12.66 -15.76 12.51
N PRO A 320 -13.83 -16.12 13.08
CA PRO A 320 -14.75 -15.14 13.65
C PRO A 320 -14.07 -14.34 14.77
N ASP A 321 -14.39 -13.05 14.86
CA ASP A 321 -13.91 -12.14 15.91
C ASP A 321 -12.38 -12.16 16.09
N TYR A 322 -11.64 -12.28 14.98
CA TYR A 322 -10.18 -12.36 15.01
C TYR A 322 -9.55 -11.01 15.37
N GLU A 323 -9.05 -10.91 16.61
CA GLU A 323 -8.26 -9.79 17.11
C GLU A 323 -6.76 -10.09 16.99
N LEU A 324 -5.93 -9.05 16.84
CA LEU A 324 -4.47 -9.19 16.91
C LEU A 324 -4.08 -9.79 18.27
N SER A 325 -3.63 -11.05 18.24
CA SER A 325 -3.13 -11.75 19.42
C SER A 325 -1.64 -11.99 19.30
N THR A 326 -0.90 -11.53 20.30
CA THR A 326 0.56 -11.71 20.39
C THR A 326 0.93 -13.01 21.14
N SER A 327 -0.07 -13.81 21.51
CA SER A 327 0.11 -15.02 22.31
C SER A 327 -0.57 -16.21 21.66
N SER A 328 0.13 -16.86 20.72
CA SER A 328 0.20 -18.32 20.65
C SER A 328 1.23 -18.74 19.60
N ILE A 329 2.48 -18.89 20.04
CA ILE A 329 3.35 -19.91 19.45
C ILE A 329 2.63 -21.25 19.63
N LEU A 330 2.32 -21.90 18.50
CA LEU A 330 2.24 -23.36 18.34
C LEU A 330 1.62 -24.12 19.53
N THR A 331 0.34 -23.93 19.79
CA THR A 331 -0.45 -24.97 20.45
C THR A 331 -1.43 -25.51 19.44
N GLY A 332 -1.15 -26.74 18.99
CA GLY A 332 -1.96 -27.45 18.01
C GLY A 332 -3.43 -27.43 18.38
N THR A 333 -4.26 -27.08 17.41
CA THR A 333 -5.69 -27.35 17.46
C THR A 333 -5.99 -28.23 16.26
N GLN A 334 -6.43 -29.45 16.58
CA GLN A 334 -6.94 -30.42 15.63
C GLN A 334 -8.10 -29.79 14.84
N PHE A 335 -7.99 -29.75 13.52
CA PHE A 335 -9.14 -29.81 12.64
C PHE A 335 -8.95 -31.00 11.70
N ALA A 336 -9.55 -32.12 12.11
CA ALA A 336 -9.80 -33.27 11.26
C ALA A 336 -11.28 -33.27 10.88
N GLY A 337 -11.56 -33.40 9.57
CA GLY A 337 -12.84 -33.86 9.03
C GLY A 337 -13.83 -32.75 8.67
N ALA A 338 -14.02 -32.46 7.39
CA ALA A 338 -14.86 -33.22 6.46
C ALA A 338 -14.81 -32.47 5.11
N VAL A 339 -14.16 -33.06 4.11
CA VAL A 339 -14.34 -32.61 2.72
C VAL A 339 -15.59 -33.34 2.25
N ASP A 340 -16.74 -32.67 2.34
CA ASP A 340 -17.87 -33.06 1.50
C ASP A 340 -17.53 -32.69 0.06
N ASP A 341 -17.68 -33.67 -0.82
CA ASP A 341 -17.55 -33.54 -2.28
C ASP A 341 -18.59 -32.52 -2.78
N LEU A 342 -18.20 -31.24 -2.79
CA LEU A 342 -18.91 -30.21 -3.52
C LEU A 342 -18.38 -30.21 -4.96
N GLU A 343 -19.16 -30.83 -5.85
CA GLU A 343 -19.06 -30.61 -7.29
C GLU A 343 -19.11 -29.11 -7.58
N LEU A 344 -17.96 -28.55 -7.96
CA LEU A 344 -17.84 -27.19 -8.47
C LEU A 344 -18.46 -27.15 -9.87
N GLU A 345 -19.72 -26.72 -9.96
CA GLU A 345 -20.29 -26.26 -11.23
C GLU A 345 -19.43 -25.11 -11.77
N ALA A 346 -18.81 -25.36 -12.92
CA ALA A 346 -18.06 -24.37 -13.66
C ALA A 346 -18.99 -23.27 -14.16
N VAL A 347 -19.06 -22.16 -13.43
CA VAL A 347 -19.72 -20.94 -13.94
C VAL A 347 -18.87 -20.39 -15.08
N GLN A 348 -19.35 -20.56 -16.32
CA GLN A 348 -18.87 -19.84 -17.49
C GLN A 348 -19.12 -18.33 -17.30
N VAL A 349 -18.09 -17.59 -16.88
CA VAL A 349 -18.01 -16.12 -17.06
C VAL A 349 -16.82 -15.80 -17.95
N ASN A 350 -16.86 -16.28 -19.19
CA ASN A 350 -15.95 -15.87 -20.25
C ASN A 350 -16.70 -14.90 -21.18
N GLN A 351 -16.72 -13.62 -20.80
CA GLN A 351 -16.83 -12.47 -21.72
C GLN A 351 -16.72 -11.10 -21.04
N ILE A 352 -16.68 -11.01 -19.69
CA ILE A 352 -16.56 -9.72 -18.95
C ILE A 352 -15.14 -9.47 -18.38
N ARG A 353 -14.22 -10.46 -18.43
CA ARG A 353 -12.86 -10.34 -17.88
C ARG A 353 -11.91 -9.47 -18.71
N ASP A 354 -11.99 -9.52 -20.05
CA ASP A 354 -11.03 -8.83 -20.93
C ASP A 354 -11.12 -7.31 -20.84
N HIS A 355 -12.33 -6.74 -20.84
CA HIS A 355 -12.48 -5.28 -20.78
C HIS A 355 -12.05 -4.68 -19.44
N ARG A 356 -12.34 -5.36 -18.32
CA ARG A 356 -11.98 -4.88 -16.98
C ARG A 356 -10.48 -4.99 -16.73
N GLN A 357 -9.84 -6.09 -17.15
CA GLN A 357 -8.39 -6.23 -17.06
C GLN A 357 -7.67 -5.24 -17.98
N ALA A 358 -8.16 -5.03 -19.19
CA ALA A 358 -7.62 -4.01 -20.10
C ALA A 358 -7.74 -2.60 -19.53
N SER A 359 -8.87 -2.25 -18.90
CA SER A 359 -9.08 -0.93 -18.30
C SER A 359 -8.13 -0.67 -17.11
N ILE A 360 -7.91 -1.68 -16.26
CA ILE A 360 -6.94 -1.61 -15.16
C ILE A 360 -5.51 -1.46 -15.71
N GLN A 361 -5.16 -2.22 -16.75
CA GLN A 361 -3.85 -2.11 -17.39
C GLN A 361 -3.64 -0.74 -18.06
N ILE A 362 -4.67 -0.17 -18.70
CA ILE A 362 -4.61 1.17 -19.29
C ILE A 362 -4.36 2.21 -18.21
N ALA A 363 -5.12 2.19 -17.11
CA ALA A 363 -4.93 3.14 -16.01
C ALA A 363 -3.53 3.04 -15.36
N GLN A 364 -3.00 1.82 -15.22
CA GLN A 364 -1.63 1.58 -14.74
C GLN A 364 -0.58 2.12 -15.72
N LEU A 365 -0.76 1.89 -17.02
CA LEU A 365 0.13 2.39 -18.06
C LEU A 365 0.10 3.92 -18.16
N GLU A 366 -1.08 4.55 -18.10
CA GLU A 366 -1.22 6.01 -18.09
C GLU A 366 -0.51 6.65 -16.88
N THR A 367 -0.65 6.04 -15.70
CA THR A 367 0.06 6.48 -14.49
C THR A 367 1.57 6.36 -14.69
N ARG A 368 2.03 5.26 -15.28
CA ARG A 368 3.46 5.02 -15.58
C ARG A 368 4.02 5.98 -16.62
N VAL A 369 3.24 6.30 -17.67
CA VAL A 369 3.61 7.29 -18.69
C VAL A 369 3.76 8.66 -18.04
N ARG A 370 2.78 9.11 -17.25
CA ARG A 370 2.86 10.41 -16.56
C ARG A 370 4.08 10.52 -15.64
N LEU A 371 4.42 9.43 -14.94
CA LEU A 371 5.63 9.35 -14.12
C LEU A 371 6.91 9.45 -14.95
N LEU A 372 6.98 8.75 -16.09
CA LEU A 372 8.13 8.82 -17.00
C LEU A 372 8.26 10.20 -17.65
N GLU A 373 7.16 10.86 -18.01
CA GLU A 373 7.14 12.22 -18.54
C GLU A 373 7.64 13.23 -17.51
N ASN A 374 7.20 13.10 -16.24
CA ASN A 374 7.70 13.93 -15.14
C ASN A 374 9.20 13.73 -14.92
N ARG A 375 9.69 12.48 -14.93
CA ARG A 375 11.14 12.18 -14.86
C ARG A 375 11.91 12.79 -16.03
N LEU A 376 11.40 12.62 -17.24
CA LEU A 376 12.02 13.16 -18.44
C LEU A 376 12.13 14.69 -18.35
N THR A 377 11.06 15.36 -17.90
CA THR A 377 11.03 16.81 -17.70
C THR A 377 12.05 17.25 -16.66
N LYS A 378 12.13 16.56 -15.51
CA LYS A 378 13.12 16.84 -14.46
C LYS A 378 14.55 16.65 -14.95
N SER A 379 14.83 15.56 -15.65
CA SER A 379 16.14 15.28 -16.25
C SER A 379 16.54 16.33 -17.29
N TYR A 380 15.59 16.80 -18.12
CA TYR A 380 15.84 17.93 -19.03
C TYR A 380 16.15 19.23 -18.29
N MET A 381 15.45 19.51 -17.18
CA MET A 381 15.74 20.68 -16.35
C MET A 381 17.15 20.60 -15.73
N GLU A 382 17.55 19.44 -15.22
CA GLU A 382 18.90 19.20 -14.69
C GLU A 382 19.97 19.31 -15.77
N LYS A 383 19.77 18.70 -16.94
CA LYS A 383 20.67 18.84 -18.09
C LYS A 383 20.87 20.31 -18.45
N ASN A 384 19.79 21.08 -18.56
CA ASN A 384 19.85 22.50 -18.86
C ASN A 384 20.58 23.29 -17.76
N HIS A 385 20.44 22.89 -16.50
CA HIS A 385 21.17 23.49 -15.39
C HIS A 385 22.68 23.21 -15.47
N VAL A 386 23.07 21.95 -15.72
CA VAL A 386 24.47 21.52 -15.89
C VAL A 386 25.09 22.17 -17.13
N GLU A 387 24.37 22.28 -18.24
CA GLU A 387 24.84 23.00 -19.44
C GLU A 387 25.11 24.48 -19.14
N LYS A 388 24.23 25.15 -18.39
CA LYS A 388 24.47 26.53 -17.94
C LYS A 388 25.70 26.65 -17.06
N GLN A 389 25.88 25.73 -16.10
CA GLN A 389 27.08 25.69 -15.25
C GLN A 389 28.35 25.44 -16.07
N LEU A 390 28.29 24.56 -17.06
CA LEU A 390 29.41 24.24 -17.94
C LEU A 390 29.80 25.42 -18.84
N ILE A 391 28.82 26.15 -19.38
CA ILE A 391 29.05 27.40 -20.12
C ILE A 391 29.70 28.45 -19.22
N GLN A 392 29.20 28.61 -17.99
CA GLN A 392 29.79 29.54 -17.01
C GLN A 392 31.23 29.14 -16.65
N LEU A 393 31.49 27.87 -16.37
CA LEU A 393 32.83 27.36 -16.08
C LEU A 393 33.78 27.53 -17.26
N ARG A 394 33.35 27.22 -18.50
CA ARG A 394 34.13 27.48 -19.72
C ARG A 394 34.45 28.96 -19.90
N SER A 395 33.49 29.85 -19.64
CA SER A 395 33.72 31.30 -19.73
C SER A 395 34.74 31.79 -18.70
N LYS A 396 34.70 31.27 -17.46
CA LYS A 396 35.69 31.55 -16.42
C LYS A 396 37.07 31.03 -16.80
N LEU A 397 37.14 29.79 -17.30
CA LEU A 397 38.38 29.17 -17.79
C LEU A 397 39.02 29.97 -18.93
N ASN A 398 38.21 30.43 -19.89
CA ASN A 398 38.69 31.24 -21.01
C ASN A 398 39.17 32.62 -20.55
N ARG A 399 38.49 33.25 -19.58
CA ARG A 399 38.97 34.50 -18.95
C ARG A 399 40.31 34.30 -18.24
N ILE A 400 40.45 33.23 -17.45
CA ILE A 400 41.71 32.92 -16.75
C ILE A 400 42.84 32.65 -17.76
N LYS A 401 42.58 31.87 -18.82
CA LYS A 401 43.54 31.63 -19.91
C LYS A 401 43.94 32.92 -20.62
N SER A 402 43.03 33.88 -20.79
CA SER A 402 43.33 35.17 -21.42
C SER A 402 44.16 36.13 -20.54
N ILE A 403 44.20 35.89 -19.23
CA ILE A 403 44.96 36.71 -18.26
C ILE A 403 46.35 36.13 -18.01
N LEU A 404 46.59 34.84 -18.29
CA LEU A 404 47.88 34.17 -18.11
C LEU A 404 48.84 34.46 -19.29
N PRO A 405 49.99 35.15 -19.09
CA PRO A 405 50.86 35.62 -20.18
C PRO A 405 51.70 34.53 -20.89
N PHE A 406 51.48 33.23 -20.63
CA PHE A 406 52.34 32.14 -21.10
C PHE A 406 51.60 30.90 -21.64
N GLY A 407 50.32 31.02 -22.02
CA GLY A 407 49.51 29.89 -22.48
C GLY A 407 49.97 29.19 -23.77
N ASN A 408 50.73 29.87 -24.63
CA ASN A 408 51.17 29.32 -25.93
C ASN A 408 52.63 28.84 -25.94
N ARG A 409 53.35 28.83 -24.80
CA ARG A 409 54.75 28.36 -24.71
C ARG A 409 54.95 27.06 -23.93
N LEU A 410 53.91 26.52 -23.29
CA LEU A 410 54.01 25.25 -22.55
C LEU A 410 53.65 24.01 -23.40
N SER A 411 53.01 24.18 -24.56
CA SER A 411 52.73 23.05 -25.47
C SER A 411 53.95 22.58 -26.25
N SER A 412 54.93 23.45 -26.54
CA SER A 412 56.15 23.04 -27.27
C SER A 412 57.21 22.39 -26.39
N TRP A 413 57.16 22.56 -25.05
CA TRP A 413 58.12 21.95 -24.13
C TRP A 413 57.73 20.51 -23.72
N ALA A 414 56.44 20.17 -23.75
CA ALA A 414 55.96 18.82 -23.44
C ALA A 414 56.09 17.84 -24.63
N GLN A 415 56.12 18.34 -25.88
CA GLN A 415 56.27 17.49 -27.06
C GLN A 415 57.73 17.14 -27.40
N GLY A 416 58.72 17.95 -26.98
CA GLY A 416 60.14 17.66 -27.18
C GLY A 416 60.75 16.68 -26.15
N TYR A 417 60.10 16.49 -25.00
CA TYR A 417 60.61 15.61 -23.94
C TYR A 417 60.13 14.15 -24.06
N LEU A 418 59.11 13.89 -24.88
CA LEU A 418 58.51 12.56 -25.08
C LEU A 418 58.98 11.86 -26.38
N SER A 419 59.71 12.54 -27.26
CA SER A 419 60.21 11.98 -28.54
C SER A 419 61.73 11.73 -28.58
N GLY A 420 62.41 11.75 -27.43
CA GLY A 420 63.88 11.77 -27.34
C GLY A 420 64.53 10.71 -26.45
N ARG A 421 63.91 9.53 -26.24
CA ARG A 421 64.57 8.41 -25.52
C ARG A 421 64.02 7.01 -25.86
N GLU A 422 64.17 6.60 -27.12
CA GLU A 422 64.35 5.19 -27.48
C GLU A 422 65.53 5.09 -28.47
N GLY A 423 66.66 4.54 -28.01
CA GLY A 423 67.86 4.38 -28.86
C GLY A 423 69.18 4.13 -28.11
N LYS A 424 69.33 2.91 -27.57
CA LYS A 424 70.57 2.11 -27.38
C LYS A 424 71.80 2.74 -26.67
N SER A 425 72.08 2.25 -25.46
CA SER A 425 73.19 1.31 -25.20
C SER A 425 72.81 0.35 -24.08
#